data_AF-A0A3N5K5D9-F1
#
_entry.id   AF-A0A3N5K5D9-F1
#
_cell.length_a   1.000
_cell.length_b   1.000
_cell.length_c   1.000
_cell.angle_alpha   90.00
_cell.angle_beta   90.00
_cell.angle_gamma   90.00
#
_symmetry.space_group_name_H-M   'P 1'
#
loop_
_entity.id
_entity.type
_entity.pdbx_description
1 polymer ?
#
loop_
_entity_poly.entity_id
_entity_poly.type
_entity_poly.pdbx_seq_one_letter_code
_entity_poly.pdbx_strand_id
1 'polypeptide(L)'
;MDENIVVPIFLFGGTAVVLWKFFEGRHKERMAMIEKGVNPAQFKSSSPFRLWQGSILGNLKWGLLFVFAGLGLLAGQQLEYYFGFHEESAVFGSILIAGGLALIIFYFIATKKTKENKEIQE
;
A
#
# COMPACT_ATOMS: atom_id res chain seq x y z
N MET A 1 -22.44 -28.26 -22.97
CA MET A 1 -22.48 -26.97 -22.26
C MET A 1 -21.23 -26.22 -22.69
N ASP A 2 -21.41 -25.05 -23.31
CA ASP A 2 -20.34 -24.36 -24.04
C ASP A 2 -19.19 -23.91 -23.15
N GLU A 3 -17.95 -24.22 -23.57
CA GLU A 3 -16.69 -23.86 -22.89
C GLU A 3 -16.59 -22.35 -22.56
N ASN A 4 -17.26 -21.52 -23.36
CA ASN A 4 -17.30 -20.07 -23.22
C ASN A 4 -18.08 -19.56 -22.00
N ILE A 5 -18.92 -20.40 -21.38
CA ILE A 5 -19.72 -20.04 -20.19
C ILE A 5 -18.96 -20.40 -18.90
N VAL A 6 -18.07 -21.39 -18.96
CA VAL A 6 -17.32 -21.86 -17.79
C VAL A 6 -16.30 -20.80 -17.33
N VAL A 7 -15.61 -20.14 -18.26
CA VAL A 7 -14.60 -19.12 -17.97
C VAL A 7 -15.14 -17.92 -17.15
N PRO A 8 -16.25 -17.25 -17.54
CA PRO A 8 -16.77 -16.13 -16.76
C PRO A 8 -17.32 -16.58 -15.40
N ILE A 9 -17.88 -17.78 -15.28
CA ILE A 9 -18.40 -18.29 -13.99
C ILE A 9 -17.27 -18.47 -12.98
N PHE A 10 -16.13 -19.03 -13.39
CA PHE A 10 -14.98 -19.18 -12.49
C PHE A 10 -14.34 -17.84 -12.14
N LEU A 11 -14.27 -16.90 -13.09
CA LEU A 11 -13.65 -15.59 -12.87
C LEU A 11 -14.50 -14.73 -11.92
N PHE A 12 -15.80 -14.61 -12.18
CA PHE A 12 -16.73 -13.84 -11.33
C PHE A 12 -17.06 -14.58 -10.02
N GLY A 13 -17.34 -15.88 -10.08
CA GLY A 13 -17.66 -16.70 -8.91
C GLY A 13 -16.48 -16.85 -7.97
N GLY A 14 -15.28 -17.13 -8.49
CA GLY A 14 -14.06 -17.25 -7.69
C GLY A 14 -13.70 -15.94 -6.98
N THR A 15 -13.78 -14.81 -7.69
CA THR A 15 -13.54 -13.49 -7.09
C THR A 15 -14.57 -13.16 -6.00
N ALA A 16 -15.85 -13.47 -6.23
CA ALA A 16 -16.91 -13.26 -5.24
C ALA A 16 -16.70 -14.10 -3.96
N VAL A 17 -16.27 -15.36 -4.09
CA VAL A 17 -15.97 -16.24 -2.94
C VAL A 17 -14.81 -15.72 -2.10
N VAL A 18 -13.73 -15.24 -2.75
CA VAL A 18 -12.57 -14.67 -2.04
C VAL A 18 -12.96 -13.41 -1.28
N LEU A 19 -13.73 -12.51 -1.91
CA LEU A 19 -14.23 -11.30 -1.26
C LEU A 19 -15.16 -11.63 -0.09
N TRP A 20 -16.10 -12.56 -0.28
CA TRP A 20 -17.03 -12.97 0.79
C TRP A 20 -16.28 -13.55 2.00
N LYS A 21 -15.31 -14.45 1.76
CA LYS A 21 -14.48 -15.05 2.81
C LYS A 21 -13.63 -13.99 3.54
N PHE A 22 -13.10 -13.00 2.82
CA PHE A 22 -12.34 -11.91 3.40
C PHE A 22 -13.20 -11.04 4.34
N PHE A 23 -14.43 -10.72 3.93
CA PHE A 23 -15.37 -9.99 4.77
C PHE A 23 -15.75 -10.77 6.02
N GLU A 24 -16.02 -12.06 5.88
CA GLU A 24 -16.45 -12.89 7.02
C GLU A 24 -15.37 -13.05 8.09
N GLY A 25 -14.09 -13.09 7.70
CA GLY A 25 -12.97 -13.10 8.65
C GLY A 25 -12.99 -11.91 9.61
N ARG A 26 -13.33 -10.71 9.12
CA ARG A 26 -13.35 -9.47 9.91
C ARG A 26 -14.49 -9.42 10.92
N HIS A 27 -15.61 -10.08 10.63
CA HIS A 27 -16.74 -10.17 11.54
C HIS A 27 -16.46 -11.13 12.70
N LYS A 28 -15.79 -12.27 12.41
CA LYS A 28 -15.42 -13.27 13.42
C LYS A 28 -14.34 -12.74 14.38
N GLU A 29 -13.37 -11.98 13.88
CA GLU A 29 -12.37 -11.31 14.72
C GLU A 29 -13.00 -10.31 15.72
N ARG A 30 -13.99 -9.52 15.28
CA ARG A 30 -14.68 -8.55 16.15
C ARG A 30 -15.51 -9.22 17.24
N MET A 31 -16.19 -10.32 16.93
CA MET A 31 -16.99 -11.05 17.91
C MET A 31 -16.13 -11.76 18.96
N ALA A 32 -15.04 -12.41 18.52
CA ALA A 32 -14.10 -13.06 19.44
C ALA A 32 -13.40 -12.09 20.42
N MET A 33 -13.20 -10.83 20.02
CA MET A 33 -12.68 -9.79 20.91
C MET A 33 -13.72 -9.31 21.94
N ILE A 34 -15.00 -9.26 21.57
CA ILE A 34 -16.10 -8.89 22.48
C ILE A 34 -16.34 -10.00 23.51
N GLU A 35 -16.34 -11.26 23.10
CA GLU A 35 -16.56 -12.42 23.98
C GLU A 35 -15.43 -12.63 24.99
N LYS A 36 -14.20 -12.22 24.66
CA LYS A 36 -13.05 -12.29 25.57
C LYS A 36 -12.97 -11.12 26.56
N GLY A 37 -13.96 -10.20 26.56
CA GLY A 37 -13.99 -9.05 27.48
C GLY A 37 -12.85 -8.04 27.27
N VAL A 38 -12.09 -8.15 26.16
CA VAL A 38 -10.99 -7.24 25.85
C VAL A 38 -11.56 -6.07 25.06
N ASN A 39 -11.59 -4.90 25.67
CA ASN A 39 -11.97 -3.66 24.99
C ASN A 39 -11.05 -3.44 23.76
N PRO A 40 -11.56 -3.51 22.51
CA PRO A 40 -10.74 -3.37 21.30
C PRO A 40 -10.19 -1.95 21.10
N ALA A 41 -10.48 -1.04 22.03
CA ALA A 41 -9.92 0.30 22.10
C ALA A 41 -8.53 0.33 22.77
N GLN A 42 -8.26 -0.52 23.76
CA GLN A 42 -7.00 -0.50 24.52
C GLN A 42 -5.88 -1.28 23.80
N PHE A 43 -6.20 -2.31 23.02
CA PHE A 43 -5.22 -3.00 22.15
C PHE A 43 -5.05 -2.33 20.77
N LYS A 44 -5.87 -1.32 20.45
CA LYS A 44 -5.77 -0.55 19.19
C LYS A 44 -4.70 0.52 19.20
N SER A 45 -4.29 0.98 20.38
CA SER A 45 -3.25 2.01 20.51
C SER A 45 -1.84 1.43 20.30
N SER A 46 -1.62 0.17 20.65
CA SER A 46 -0.28 -0.42 20.70
C SER A 46 0.08 -1.28 19.49
N SER A 47 -0.82 -1.45 18.52
CA SER A 47 -0.55 -2.32 17.37
C SER A 47 0.12 -1.53 16.22
N PRO A 48 1.40 -1.81 15.89
CA PRO A 48 2.06 -1.25 14.71
C PRO A 48 1.36 -1.63 13.39
N PHE A 49 0.43 -2.59 13.43
CA PHE A 49 -0.34 -3.05 12.29
C PHE A 49 -1.31 -1.99 11.73
N ARG A 50 -1.71 -1.00 12.55
CA ARG A 50 -2.55 0.12 12.09
C ARG A 50 -1.75 1.16 11.29
N LEU A 51 -0.42 1.21 11.38
CA LEU A 51 0.39 2.05 10.50
C LEU A 51 0.32 1.59 9.04
N TRP A 52 0.08 0.31 8.81
CA TRP A 52 -0.10 -0.26 7.48
C TRP A 52 -1.55 -0.16 6.97
N GLN A 53 -2.54 -0.04 7.87
CA GLN A 53 -3.98 -0.07 7.55
C GLN A 53 -4.73 1.26 7.78
N GLY A 54 -4.06 2.31 8.26
CA GLY A 54 -4.62 3.65 8.30
C GLY A 54 -4.73 4.19 6.87
N SER A 55 -5.96 4.30 6.36
CA SER A 55 -6.29 4.80 5.02
C SER A 55 -5.51 6.06 4.60
N ILE A 56 -5.11 6.90 5.56
CA ILE A 56 -4.31 8.11 5.31
C ILE A 56 -2.86 7.81 4.89
N LEU A 57 -2.21 6.81 5.49
CA LEU A 57 -0.82 6.43 5.19
C LEU A 57 -0.74 5.61 3.91
N GLY A 58 -1.75 4.78 3.64
CA GLY A 58 -1.87 4.05 2.38
C GLY A 58 -1.98 5.00 1.19
N ASN A 59 -2.85 6.01 1.27
CA ASN A 59 -3.01 7.02 0.23
C ASN A 59 -1.74 7.86 0.04
N LEU A 60 -1.04 8.18 1.15
CA LEU A 60 0.22 8.91 1.09
C LEU A 60 1.34 8.09 0.42
N LYS A 61 1.39 6.78 0.64
CA LYS A 61 2.34 5.88 -0.03
C LYS A 61 2.15 5.91 -1.54
N TRP A 62 0.91 5.74 -2.00
CA TRP A 62 0.60 5.77 -3.44
C TRP A 62 0.83 7.15 -4.04
N GLY A 63 0.41 8.22 -3.36
CA GLY A 63 0.64 9.59 -3.81
C GLY A 63 2.13 9.91 -3.98
N LEU A 64 2.95 9.59 -2.98
CA LEU A 64 4.39 9.84 -3.04
C LEU A 64 5.08 9.00 -4.13
N LEU A 65 4.65 7.75 -4.32
CA LEU A 65 5.17 6.89 -5.38
C LEU A 65 4.83 7.47 -6.75
N PHE A 66 3.59 7.91 -7.00
CA PHE A 66 3.21 8.54 -8.28
C PHE A 66 3.95 9.85 -8.55
N VAL A 67 4.14 10.70 -7.53
CA VAL A 67 4.88 11.97 -7.67
C VAL A 67 6.31 11.69 -8.09
N PHE A 68 7.03 10.81 -7.39
CA PHE A 68 8.42 10.50 -7.70
C PHE A 68 8.56 9.67 -8.98
N ALA A 69 7.61 8.80 -9.31
CA ALA A 69 7.61 8.08 -10.58
C ALA A 69 7.50 9.06 -11.77
N GLY A 70 6.62 10.06 -11.68
CA GLY A 70 6.53 11.14 -12.68
C GLY A 70 7.81 11.98 -12.75
N LEU A 71 8.36 12.35 -11.60
CA LEU A 71 9.64 13.08 -11.51
C LEU A 71 10.81 12.28 -12.09
N GLY A 72 10.85 10.97 -11.83
CA GLY A 72 11.84 10.05 -12.36
C GLY A 72 11.73 9.88 -13.88
N LEU A 73 10.52 9.86 -14.44
CA LEU A 73 10.30 9.82 -15.88
C LEU A 73 10.83 11.09 -16.56
N LEU A 74 10.49 12.27 -16.03
CA LEU A 74 10.99 13.55 -16.55
C LEU A 74 12.51 13.67 -16.43
N ALA A 75 13.06 13.27 -15.29
CA ALA A 75 14.51 13.26 -15.07
C ALA A 75 15.23 12.27 -16.00
N GLY A 76 14.63 11.11 -16.27
CA GLY A 76 15.17 10.09 -17.17
C GLY A 76 15.28 10.59 -18.61
N GLN A 77 14.19 11.18 -19.13
CA GLN A 77 14.17 11.81 -20.46
C GLN A 77 15.22 12.91 -20.59
N GLN A 78 15.37 13.73 -19.53
CA GLN A 78 16.36 14.79 -19.53
C GLN A 78 17.79 14.25 -19.50
N LEU A 79 18.02 13.15 -18.77
CA LEU A 79 19.30 12.46 -18.71
C LEU A 79 19.67 11.84 -20.05
N GLU A 80 18.68 11.27 -20.75
CA GLU A 80 18.81 10.74 -22.12
C GLU A 80 19.34 11.82 -23.08
N TYR A 81 18.76 13.02 -23.01
CA TYR A 81 19.15 14.16 -23.84
C TYR A 81 20.57 14.68 -23.54
N TYR A 82 20.98 14.73 -22.26
CA TYR A 82 22.29 15.27 -21.87
C TYR A 82 23.43 14.27 -21.99
N PHE A 83 23.21 13.01 -21.67
CA PHE A 83 24.26 11.98 -21.70
C PHE A 83 24.30 11.20 -23.03
N GLY A 84 23.31 11.38 -23.91
CA GLY A 84 23.29 10.75 -25.23
C GLY A 84 23.07 9.23 -25.19
N PHE A 85 22.69 8.67 -24.04
CA PHE A 85 22.28 7.27 -23.94
C PHE A 85 20.91 7.12 -24.59
N HIS A 86 20.82 6.77 -25.87
CA HIS A 86 19.56 6.38 -26.53
C HIS A 86 19.09 4.99 -26.07
N GLU A 87 19.18 4.71 -24.77
CA GLU A 87 18.75 3.46 -24.19
C GLU A 87 17.62 3.73 -23.21
N GLU A 88 16.49 3.05 -23.46
CA GLU A 88 15.32 3.05 -22.58
C GLU A 88 15.67 2.64 -21.13
N SER A 89 16.81 1.98 -20.94
CA SER A 89 17.41 1.63 -19.66
C SER A 89 17.62 2.85 -18.74
N ALA A 90 18.00 4.00 -19.28
CA ALA A 90 18.23 5.21 -18.48
C ALA A 90 16.94 5.74 -17.84
N VAL A 91 15.83 5.67 -18.59
CA VAL A 91 14.49 6.07 -18.13
C VAL A 91 13.93 5.07 -17.12
N PHE A 92 14.13 3.78 -17.35
CA PHE A 92 13.75 2.74 -16.38
C PHE A 92 14.54 2.88 -15.07
N GLY A 93 15.84 3.13 -15.16
CA GLY A 93 16.70 3.34 -14.00
C GLY A 93 16.29 4.56 -13.18
N SER A 94 16.01 5.70 -13.83
CA SER A 94 15.61 6.93 -13.13
C SER A 94 14.28 6.79 -12.39
N ILE A 95 13.30 6.09 -12.98
CA ILE A 95 12.02 5.78 -12.32
C ILE A 95 12.22 4.88 -11.11
N LEU A 96 13.04 3.82 -11.22
CA LEU A 96 13.30 2.92 -10.10
C LEU A 96 14.00 3.63 -8.94
N ILE A 97 14.99 4.47 -9.24
CA ILE A 97 15.72 5.24 -8.23
C ILE A 97 14.79 6.25 -7.55
N ALA A 98 14.03 7.02 -8.32
CA ALA A 98 13.10 8.00 -7.78
C ALA A 98 11.98 7.32 -6.95
N GLY A 99 11.42 6.22 -7.44
CA GLY A 99 10.43 5.41 -6.71
C GLY A 99 11.00 4.80 -5.42
N GLY A 100 12.26 4.36 -5.43
CA GLY A 100 12.97 3.89 -4.24
C GLY A 100 13.16 5.00 -3.20
N LEU A 101 13.56 6.21 -3.64
CA LEU A 101 13.66 7.38 -2.77
C LEU A 101 12.31 7.75 -2.14
N ALA A 102 11.21 7.68 -2.89
CA ALA A 102 9.88 7.89 -2.35
C ALA A 102 9.55 6.93 -1.20
N LEU A 103 9.87 5.65 -1.33
CA LEU A 103 9.66 4.65 -0.27
C LEU A 103 10.48 4.94 0.99
N ILE A 104 11.73 5.39 0.84
CA ILE A 104 12.58 5.77 1.97
C ILE A 104 11.99 7.00 2.68
N ILE A 105 11.61 8.03 1.93
CA ILE A 105 10.98 9.25 2.49
C ILE A 105 9.67 8.89 3.20
N PHE A 106 8.85 8.02 2.59
CA PHE A 106 7.63 7.52 3.20
C PHE A 106 7.90 6.83 4.54
N TYR A 107 8.93 5.97 4.60
CA TYR A 107 9.31 5.29 5.83
C TYR A 107 9.71 6.27 6.94
N PHE A 108 10.49 7.30 6.62
CA PHE A 108 10.84 8.35 7.59
C PHE A 108 9.63 9.11 8.10
N ILE A 109 8.72 9.52 7.20
CA ILE A 109 7.48 10.23 7.57
C ILE A 109 6.59 9.33 8.45
N ALA A 110 6.40 8.08 8.06
CA ALA A 110 5.60 7.10 8.80
C ALA A 110 6.19 6.85 10.21
N THR A 111 7.52 6.74 10.30
CA THR A 111 8.23 6.54 11.58
C THR A 111 8.08 7.75 12.49
N LYS A 112 8.18 8.97 11.96
CA LYS A 112 8.03 10.21 12.75
C LYS A 112 6.63 10.37 13.32
N LYS A 113 5.60 10.13 12.49
CA LYS A 113 4.18 10.18 12.90
C LYS A 113 3.83 9.14 13.97
N THR A 114 4.59 8.05 14.02
CA THR A 114 4.45 6.98 15.02
C THR A 114 5.02 7.42 16.37
N LYS A 115 6.15 8.14 16.39
CA LYS A 115 6.76 8.66 17.62
C LYS A 115 5.92 9.76 18.27
N GLU A 116 5.41 10.69 17.46
CA GLU A 116 4.54 11.78 17.93
C GLU A 116 3.24 11.27 18.60
N ASN A 117 2.65 10.19 18.07
CA ASN A 117 1.48 9.55 18.70
C ASN A 117 1.80 8.83 20.02
N LYS A 118 3.07 8.53 20.33
CA LYS A 118 3.47 7.96 21.62
C LYS A 118 3.63 9.04 22.67
N GLU A 119 4.19 10.20 22.31
CA GLU A 119 4.39 11.33 23.24
C GLU A 119 3.07 11.99 23.69
N ILE A 120 2.01 11.92 22.88
CA ILE A 120 0.67 12.45 23.25
C ILE A 120 -0.07 11.51 24.23
N GLN A 121 0.43 10.29 24.46
CA GLN A 121 -0.18 9.30 25.35
C GLN A 121 0.54 9.13 26.69
N GLU A 122 1.66 9.83 26.92
CA GLU A 122 2.35 9.96 28.22
C GLU A 122 1.96 11.28 28.90
#